data_AF-K6W905-F1
#
_entry.id   AF-K6W905-F1
#
_cell.length_a   1.000
_cell.length_b   1.000
_cell.length_c   1.000
_cell.angle_alpha   90.00
_cell.angle_beta   90.00
_cell.angle_gamma   90.00
#
_symmetry.space_group_name_H-M   'P 1'
#
loop_
_entity.id
_entity.type
_entity.pdbx_description
1 polymer ?
#
loop_
_entity_poly.entity_id
_entity_poly.type
_entity_poly.pdbx_seq_one_letter_code
_entity_poly.pdbx_strand_id
1 'polypeptide(L)'
;MSRGPADLPDPPPACPPPPYVAAYVRRLMGMPVSIHLRGPDPRSPRAVEAVGKAYDELARAEEIFSRWQPHSELSRLRRGELTLTACGPQMREVAALCAHYQQVTGGSFTAVLPDETTGEPSYDPTGLVKGWAVARAAGHLAAVGGHAYCLNAGGDLLVGGIDESPGGGRPWRLGIDDPDIPGRVAGVVELHAGALATSGCSARGAHLVDPATGRRERRRGSVSVIAPDIVEADAWATALFVGPAGLETSFLATPDRQVIRY
;
A
#
# COMPACT_ATOMS: atom_id res chain seq x y z
N MET A 1 -9.16 52.85 29.30
CA MET A 1 -8.27 51.79 29.79
C MET A 1 -8.72 50.47 29.17
N SER A 2 -8.12 50.08 28.04
CA SER A 2 -8.48 48.87 27.30
C SER A 2 -7.62 47.70 27.77
N ARG A 3 -8.23 46.62 28.28
CA ARG A 3 -7.52 45.37 28.61
C ARG A 3 -7.42 44.55 27.32
N GLY A 4 -6.18 44.32 26.85
CA GLY A 4 -5.89 43.44 25.71
C GLY A 4 -6.23 41.96 26.02
N PRO A 5 -6.39 41.13 24.98
CA PRO A 5 -6.69 39.72 25.14
C PRO A 5 -5.53 39.02 25.84
N ALA A 6 -5.85 38.15 26.81
CA ALA A 6 -4.88 37.34 27.52
C ALA A 6 -4.22 36.36 26.53
N ASP A 7 -2.89 36.44 26.42
CA ASP A 7 -2.08 35.45 25.71
C ASP A 7 -2.37 34.06 26.28
N LEU A 8 -2.82 33.14 25.41
CA LEU A 8 -2.83 31.72 25.72
C LEU A 8 -1.38 31.24 25.80
N PRO A 9 -1.02 30.41 26.80
CA PRO A 9 0.33 29.88 26.88
C PRO A 9 0.64 29.03 25.66
N ASP A 10 1.86 29.16 25.14
CA ASP A 10 2.37 28.35 24.04
C ASP A 10 2.13 26.85 24.33
N PRO A 11 1.75 26.05 23.32
CA PRO A 11 1.66 24.61 23.48
C PRO A 11 3.02 24.08 23.97
N PRO A 12 3.04 23.08 24.87
CA PRO A 12 4.28 22.53 25.37
C PRO A 12 5.14 22.05 24.18
N PRO A 13 6.47 22.24 24.22
CA PRO A 13 7.34 21.80 23.15
C PRO A 13 7.09 20.31 22.89
N ALA A 14 6.87 19.95 21.63
CA ALA A 14 6.74 18.56 21.21
C ALA A 14 7.95 17.79 21.74
N CYS A 15 7.70 16.75 22.55
CA CYS A 15 8.75 15.90 23.08
C CYS A 15 9.61 15.41 21.89
N PRO A 16 10.95 15.59 21.90
CA PRO A 16 11.78 15.06 20.83
C PRO A 16 11.49 13.56 20.72
N PRO A 17 11.35 13.02 19.49
CA PRO A 17 11.12 11.59 19.34
C PRO A 17 12.23 10.86 20.11
N PRO A 18 11.91 9.80 20.88
CA PRO A 18 12.95 9.03 21.54
C PRO A 18 14.00 8.65 20.49
N PRO A 19 15.30 8.55 20.87
CA PRO A 19 16.41 8.37 19.92
C PRO A 19 16.29 7.10 19.06
N TYR A 20 15.29 6.27 19.34
CA TYR A 20 14.98 5.02 18.70
C TYR A 20 13.96 5.13 17.56
N VAL A 21 13.55 6.33 17.12
CA VAL A 21 12.61 6.50 15.99
C VAL A 21 13.19 7.36 14.86
N ALA A 22 13.07 6.89 13.63
CA ALA A 22 13.31 7.68 12.42
C ALA A 22 12.12 7.59 11.46
N ALA A 23 11.90 8.66 10.70
CA ALA A 23 10.90 8.70 9.64
C ALA A 23 11.54 9.31 8.38
N TYR A 24 11.26 8.68 7.26
CA TYR A 24 11.72 9.05 5.93
C TYR A 24 10.49 9.19 5.04
N VAL A 25 10.45 10.23 4.20
CA VAL A 25 9.32 10.46 3.29
C VAL A 25 9.86 10.84 1.92
N ARG A 26 9.33 10.21 0.89
CA ARG A 26 9.56 10.56 -0.52
C ARG A 26 8.26 10.49 -1.30
N ARG A 27 8.22 11.12 -2.47
CA ARG A 27 7.13 10.97 -3.44
C ARG A 27 7.60 10.03 -4.55
N LEU A 28 6.93 8.90 -4.69
CA LEU A 28 7.23 7.84 -5.67
C LEU A 28 5.90 7.24 -6.16
N MET A 29 5.86 6.70 -7.38
CA MET A 29 4.66 6.07 -7.94
C MET A 29 3.42 6.99 -7.89
N GLY A 30 3.63 8.31 -8.02
CA GLY A 30 2.58 9.33 -7.92
C GLY A 30 1.99 9.57 -6.52
N MET A 31 2.53 8.97 -5.46
CA MET A 31 1.99 9.04 -4.10
C MET A 31 3.07 9.36 -3.05
N PRO A 32 2.71 9.90 -1.87
CA PRO A 32 3.64 9.93 -0.74
C PRO A 32 3.92 8.50 -0.26
N VAL A 33 5.20 8.21 -0.04
CA VAL A 33 5.67 6.98 0.58
C VAL A 33 6.48 7.34 1.82
N SER A 34 6.08 6.81 2.98
CA SER A 34 6.84 6.96 4.22
C SER A 34 7.40 5.63 4.71
N ILE A 35 8.61 5.69 5.26
CA ILE A 35 9.25 4.57 5.96
C ILE A 35 9.54 5.06 7.38
N HIS A 36 8.99 4.36 8.37
CA HIS A 36 9.25 4.60 9.77
C HIS A 36 10.06 3.44 10.32
N LEU A 37 11.15 3.73 11.02
CA LEU A 37 11.97 2.76 11.71
C LEU A 37 11.90 2.99 13.22
N ARG A 38 11.79 1.91 13.97
CA ARG A 38 11.90 1.88 15.44
C ARG A 38 12.96 0.87 15.84
N GLY A 39 14.00 1.28 16.54
CA GLY A 39 15.09 0.40 16.94
C GLY A 39 16.33 1.16 17.42
N PRO A 40 17.41 0.45 17.79
CA PRO A 40 18.68 1.08 18.17
C PRO A 40 19.32 1.82 16.98
N ASP A 41 19.57 3.12 17.13
CA ASP A 41 20.17 3.98 16.10
C ASP A 41 19.52 3.83 14.69
N PRO A 42 18.23 4.22 14.56
CA PRO A 42 17.47 4.09 13.32
C PRO A 42 17.97 5.01 12.20
N ARG A 43 18.99 5.84 12.48
CA ARG A 43 19.68 6.71 11.54
C ARG A 43 21.11 6.26 11.25
N SER A 44 21.50 5.07 11.71
CA SER A 44 22.79 4.47 11.40
C SER A 44 23.02 4.41 9.87
N PRO A 45 24.28 4.46 9.40
CA PRO A 45 24.57 4.37 7.97
C PRO A 45 23.91 3.16 7.29
N ARG A 46 23.87 2.01 7.98
CA ARG A 46 23.21 0.79 7.51
C ARG A 46 21.69 0.96 7.37
N ALA A 47 21.03 1.56 8.36
CA ALA A 47 19.59 1.82 8.30
C ALA A 47 19.24 2.81 7.17
N VAL A 48 20.02 3.88 7.03
CA VAL A 48 19.86 4.87 5.95
C VAL A 48 20.08 4.25 4.57
N GLU A 49 21.10 3.39 4.41
CA GLU A 49 21.35 2.66 3.17
C GLU A 49 20.19 1.73 2.81
N ALA A 50 19.64 1.00 3.78
CA ALA A 50 18.49 0.12 3.57
C ALA A 50 17.23 0.89 3.16
N VAL A 51 16.98 2.05 3.78
CA VAL A 51 15.91 2.96 3.36
C VAL A 51 16.12 3.46 1.93
N GLY A 52 17.36 3.80 1.57
CA GLY A 52 17.73 4.15 0.20
C GLY A 52 17.38 3.03 -0.79
N LYS A 53 17.83 1.80 -0.51
CA LYS A 53 17.54 0.61 -1.33
C LYS A 53 16.04 0.31 -1.44
N ALA A 54 15.29 0.49 -0.36
CA ALA A 54 13.83 0.35 -0.37
C ALA A 54 13.17 1.37 -1.31
N TYR A 55 13.59 2.63 -1.27
CA TYR A 55 13.09 3.64 -2.21
C TYR A 55 13.52 3.36 -3.65
N ASP A 56 14.74 2.86 -3.88
CA ASP A 56 15.20 2.50 -5.22
C ASP A 56 14.38 1.33 -5.79
N GLU A 57 13.93 0.38 -4.95
CA GLU A 57 13.05 -0.70 -5.40
C GLU A 57 11.67 -0.19 -5.84
N LEU A 58 11.10 0.78 -5.12
CA LEU A 58 9.85 1.44 -5.51
C LEU A 58 10.01 2.26 -6.79
N ALA A 59 11.16 2.94 -6.96
CA ALA A 59 11.46 3.68 -8.19
C ALA A 59 11.61 2.74 -9.40
N ARG A 60 12.28 1.59 -9.24
CA ARG A 60 12.35 0.53 -10.27
C ARG A 60 10.97 0.03 -10.68
N ALA A 61 10.07 -0.17 -9.71
CA ALA A 61 8.70 -0.56 -10.02
C ALA A 61 7.98 0.51 -10.87
N GLU A 62 8.18 1.80 -10.57
CA GLU A 62 7.63 2.89 -11.39
C GLU A 62 8.18 2.87 -12.82
N GLU A 63 9.48 2.65 -13.02
CA GLU A 63 10.10 2.57 -14.35
C GLU A 63 9.53 1.41 -15.20
N ILE A 64 9.24 0.26 -14.58
CA ILE A 64 8.74 -0.93 -15.30
C ILE A 64 7.24 -0.84 -15.58
N PHE A 65 6.47 -0.39 -14.60
CA PHE A 65 5.00 -0.48 -14.59
C PHE A 65 4.28 0.86 -14.81
N SER A 66 4.99 1.94 -15.13
CA SER A 66 4.33 3.21 -15.44
C SER A 66 3.48 3.09 -16.70
N ARG A 67 2.25 3.64 -16.66
CA ARG A 67 1.38 3.80 -17.84
C ARG A 67 1.71 5.04 -18.68
N TRP A 68 2.56 5.92 -18.14
CA TRP A 68 2.81 7.25 -18.70
C TRP A 68 4.20 7.39 -19.29
N GLN A 69 5.16 6.57 -18.84
CA GLN A 69 6.51 6.56 -19.37
C GLN A 69 6.54 5.70 -20.64
N PRO A 70 6.81 6.26 -21.84
CA PRO A 70 6.69 5.51 -23.09
C PRO A 70 7.61 4.29 -23.19
N HIS A 71 8.73 4.33 -22.47
CA HIS A 71 9.76 3.29 -22.45
C HIS A 71 9.51 2.18 -21.43
N SER A 72 8.54 2.33 -20.53
CA SER A 72 8.21 1.30 -19.54
C SER A 72 7.73 0.02 -20.23
N GLU A 73 7.97 -1.13 -19.60
CA GLU A 73 7.50 -2.41 -20.14
C GLU A 73 5.97 -2.43 -20.25
N LEU A 74 5.24 -1.90 -19.26
CA LEU A 74 3.79 -1.85 -19.30
C LEU A 74 3.26 -1.01 -20.47
N SER A 75 3.83 0.17 -20.71
CA SER A 75 3.38 1.03 -21.81
C SER A 75 3.63 0.38 -23.17
N ARG A 76 4.79 -0.28 -23.34
CA ARG A 76 5.13 -1.01 -24.57
C ARG A 76 4.22 -2.23 -24.78
N LEU A 77 3.91 -2.97 -23.73
CA LEU A 77 2.98 -4.10 -23.76
C LEU A 77 1.57 -3.64 -24.18
N ARG A 78 1.07 -2.54 -23.60
CA ARG A 78 -0.25 -1.97 -23.95
C ARG A 78 -0.34 -1.47 -25.38
N ARG A 79 0.79 -1.03 -25.98
CA ARG A 79 0.86 -0.64 -27.40
C ARG A 79 1.11 -1.82 -28.35
N GLY A 80 1.25 -3.04 -27.82
CA GLY A 80 1.54 -4.24 -28.62
C GLY A 80 2.99 -4.32 -29.13
N GLU A 81 3.89 -3.50 -28.60
CA GLU A 81 5.32 -3.49 -28.95
C GLU A 81 6.12 -4.58 -28.22
N LEU A 82 5.53 -5.16 -27.16
CA LEU A 82 6.08 -6.26 -26.38
C LEU A 82 5.00 -7.31 -26.11
N THR A 83 5.43 -8.57 -26.06
CA THR A 83 4.62 -9.67 -25.51
C THR A 83 5.02 -9.93 -24.06
N LEU A 84 4.10 -10.45 -23.23
CA LEU A 84 4.38 -10.81 -21.83
C LEU A 84 5.59 -11.73 -21.67
N THR A 85 5.82 -12.64 -22.63
CA THR A 85 6.97 -13.56 -22.60
C THR A 85 8.30 -12.86 -22.88
N ALA A 86 8.27 -11.75 -23.62
CA ALA A 86 9.46 -10.94 -23.93
C ALA A 86 9.77 -9.89 -22.86
N CYS A 87 8.83 -9.60 -21.96
CA CYS A 87 9.03 -8.71 -20.81
C CYS A 87 10.04 -9.29 -19.80
N GLY A 88 10.60 -8.43 -18.94
CA GLY A 88 11.55 -8.81 -17.89
C GLY A 88 10.95 -9.71 -16.81
N PRO A 89 11.81 -10.28 -15.93
CA PRO A 89 11.38 -11.22 -14.89
C PRO A 89 10.34 -10.60 -13.92
N GLN A 90 10.48 -9.33 -13.56
CA GLN A 90 9.56 -8.65 -12.64
C GLN A 90 8.16 -8.48 -13.24
N MET A 91 8.04 -8.14 -14.53
CA MET A 91 6.75 -8.10 -15.22
C MET A 91 6.09 -9.48 -15.26
N ARG A 92 6.86 -10.54 -15.55
CA ARG A 92 6.32 -11.90 -15.56
C ARG A 92 5.91 -12.40 -14.17
N GLU A 93 6.65 -12.02 -13.13
CA GLU A 93 6.31 -12.27 -11.73
C GLU A 93 4.97 -11.62 -11.37
N VAL A 94 4.80 -10.33 -11.67
CA VAL A 94 3.55 -9.60 -11.45
C VAL A 94 2.41 -10.22 -12.26
N ALA A 95 2.64 -10.61 -13.52
CA ALA A 95 1.62 -11.29 -14.32
C ALA A 95 1.15 -12.62 -13.70
N ALA A 96 2.08 -13.40 -13.14
CA ALA A 96 1.75 -14.64 -12.43
C ALA A 96 0.94 -14.36 -11.15
N LEU A 97 1.31 -13.34 -10.38
CA LEU A 97 0.55 -12.91 -9.21
C LEU A 97 -0.86 -12.43 -9.59
N CYS A 98 -1.00 -11.63 -10.65
CA CYS A 98 -2.30 -11.21 -11.13
C CYS A 98 -3.19 -12.39 -11.53
N ALA A 99 -2.63 -13.39 -12.23
CA ALA A 99 -3.36 -14.61 -12.59
C ALA A 99 -3.79 -15.40 -11.34
N HIS A 100 -2.90 -15.51 -10.35
CA HIS A 100 -3.23 -16.14 -9.07
C HIS A 100 -4.39 -15.43 -8.36
N TYR A 101 -4.30 -14.10 -8.19
CA TYR A 101 -5.34 -13.34 -7.51
C TYR A 101 -6.65 -13.29 -8.29
N GLN A 102 -6.61 -13.30 -9.63
CA GLN A 102 -7.80 -13.47 -10.45
C GLN A 102 -8.49 -14.81 -10.18
N GLN A 103 -7.74 -15.89 -10.02
CA GLN A 103 -8.31 -17.21 -9.72
C GLN A 103 -8.92 -17.26 -8.30
N VAL A 104 -8.17 -16.88 -7.27
CA VAL A 104 -8.63 -17.03 -5.87
C VAL A 104 -9.75 -16.06 -5.48
N THR A 105 -9.91 -14.96 -6.22
CA THR A 105 -11.00 -13.99 -6.02
C THR A 105 -12.20 -14.23 -6.94
N GLY A 106 -12.20 -15.32 -7.73
CA GLY A 106 -13.26 -15.61 -8.69
C GLY A 106 -13.44 -14.53 -9.76
N GLY A 107 -12.36 -13.85 -10.13
CA GLY A 107 -12.34 -12.76 -11.11
C GLY A 107 -12.72 -11.38 -10.56
N SER A 108 -13.00 -11.24 -9.25
CA SER A 108 -13.28 -9.93 -8.65
C SER A 108 -12.03 -9.03 -8.61
N PHE A 109 -10.84 -9.63 -8.56
CA PHE A 109 -9.60 -8.98 -8.97
C PHE A 109 -9.23 -9.42 -10.39
N THR A 110 -8.80 -8.49 -11.24
CA THR A 110 -8.25 -8.81 -12.56
C THR A 110 -7.24 -7.74 -12.98
N ALA A 111 -6.22 -8.15 -13.73
CA ALA A 111 -5.31 -7.23 -14.42
C ALA A 111 -5.75 -6.96 -15.87
N VAL A 112 -6.92 -7.44 -16.30
CA VAL A 112 -7.49 -7.12 -17.61
C VAL A 112 -8.73 -6.28 -17.38
N LEU A 113 -8.61 -4.98 -17.64
CA LEU A 113 -9.66 -3.98 -17.41
C LEU A 113 -9.95 -3.23 -18.71
N PRO A 114 -11.16 -2.64 -18.86
CA PRO A 114 -11.46 -1.75 -19.97
C PRO A 114 -10.46 -0.58 -20.01
N ASP A 115 -9.81 -0.38 -21.16
CA ASP A 115 -8.92 0.76 -21.38
C ASP A 115 -9.73 2.06 -21.31
N GLU A 116 -9.16 3.06 -20.64
CA GLU A 116 -9.87 4.30 -20.34
C GLU A 116 -10.16 5.15 -21.58
N THR A 117 -9.43 4.93 -22.68
CA THR A 117 -9.59 5.69 -23.93
C THR A 117 -10.47 4.93 -24.92
N THR A 118 -10.25 3.63 -25.07
CA THR A 118 -10.89 2.81 -26.11
C THR A 118 -12.08 2.01 -25.60
N GLY A 119 -12.15 1.73 -24.30
CA GLY A 119 -13.14 0.83 -23.68
C GLY A 119 -12.85 -0.66 -23.92
N GLU A 120 -11.86 -0.99 -24.74
CA GLU A 120 -11.48 -2.37 -25.05
C GLU A 120 -10.69 -3.01 -23.89
N PRO A 121 -10.78 -4.33 -23.69
CA PRO A 121 -9.98 -5.01 -22.67
C PRO A 121 -8.47 -4.78 -22.87
N SER A 122 -7.79 -4.33 -21.82
CA SER A 122 -6.36 -4.06 -21.83
C SER A 122 -5.69 -4.55 -20.55
N TYR A 123 -4.45 -5.02 -20.69
CA TYR A 123 -3.67 -5.48 -19.56
C TYR A 123 -3.13 -4.29 -18.75
N ASP A 124 -3.52 -4.24 -17.48
CA ASP A 124 -3.15 -3.24 -16.49
C ASP A 124 -2.99 -3.89 -15.11
N PRO A 125 -1.75 -4.27 -14.72
CA PRO A 125 -1.47 -4.89 -13.43
C PRO A 125 -1.32 -3.86 -12.30
N THR A 126 -1.56 -2.57 -12.55
CA THR A 126 -1.27 -1.51 -11.56
C THR A 126 -2.05 -1.66 -10.26
N GLY A 127 -3.19 -2.38 -10.28
CA GLY A 127 -3.95 -2.75 -9.08
C GLY A 127 -3.26 -3.74 -8.13
N LEU A 128 -2.12 -4.34 -8.53
CA LEU A 128 -1.31 -5.23 -7.68
C LEU A 128 0.15 -4.77 -7.55
N VAL A 129 0.65 -4.00 -8.52
CA VAL A 129 2.04 -3.51 -8.55
C VAL A 129 2.43 -2.74 -7.28
N LYS A 130 1.50 -1.99 -6.69
CA LYS A 130 1.77 -1.21 -5.46
C LYS A 130 2.11 -2.14 -4.29
N GLY A 131 1.22 -3.08 -3.94
CA GLY A 131 1.52 -4.09 -2.90
C GLY A 131 2.80 -4.87 -3.20
N TRP A 132 2.99 -5.31 -4.45
CA TRP A 132 4.20 -6.04 -4.86
C TRP A 132 5.49 -5.23 -4.66
N ALA A 133 5.50 -3.96 -5.04
CA ALA A 133 6.67 -3.09 -4.90
C ALA A 133 6.97 -2.82 -3.41
N VAL A 134 5.93 -2.63 -2.59
CA VAL A 134 6.06 -2.47 -1.13
C VAL A 134 6.66 -3.72 -0.48
N ALA A 135 6.18 -4.92 -0.85
CA ALA A 135 6.70 -6.18 -0.32
C ALA A 135 8.21 -6.32 -0.58
N ARG A 136 8.65 -6.01 -1.81
CA ARG A 136 10.06 -6.09 -2.19
C ARG A 136 10.91 -5.03 -1.51
N ALA A 137 10.40 -3.80 -1.39
CA ALA A 137 11.06 -2.72 -0.67
C ALA A 137 11.26 -3.04 0.81
N ALA A 138 10.26 -3.66 1.46
CA ALA A 138 10.34 -4.06 2.86
C ALA A 138 11.41 -5.14 3.12
N GLY A 139 11.75 -5.97 2.12
CA GLY A 139 12.86 -6.92 2.22
C GLY A 139 14.20 -6.26 2.54
N HIS A 140 14.44 -5.04 2.05
CA HIS A 140 15.65 -4.28 2.39
C HIS A 140 15.64 -3.79 3.85
N LEU A 141 14.47 -3.42 4.38
CA LEU A 141 14.30 -2.97 5.76
C LEU A 141 14.46 -4.14 6.75
N ALA A 142 13.85 -5.29 6.44
CA ALA A 142 13.96 -6.51 7.22
C ALA A 142 15.42 -6.98 7.37
N ALA A 143 16.24 -6.79 6.32
CA ALA A 143 17.65 -7.15 6.33
C ALA A 143 18.53 -6.29 7.26
N VAL A 144 18.03 -5.17 7.79
CA VAL A 144 18.78 -4.35 8.76
C VAL A 144 18.93 -5.09 10.09
N GLY A 145 17.87 -5.79 10.55
CA GLY A 145 17.82 -6.41 11.88
C GLY A 145 17.73 -5.39 13.01
N GLY A 146 17.22 -5.80 14.17
CA GLY A 146 17.10 -4.95 15.37
C GLY A 146 16.16 -3.74 15.26
N HIS A 147 15.51 -3.58 14.11
CA HIS A 147 14.56 -2.50 13.84
C HIS A 147 13.19 -3.08 13.45
N ALA A 148 12.13 -2.57 14.05
CA ALA A 148 10.80 -2.65 13.48
C ALA A 148 10.62 -1.56 12.43
N TYR A 149 9.86 -1.87 11.38
CA TYR A 149 9.56 -0.94 10.30
C TYR A 149 8.06 -0.84 10.05
N CYS A 150 7.64 0.32 9.55
CA CYS A 150 6.35 0.56 8.94
C CYS A 150 6.56 1.29 7.62
N LEU A 151 6.21 0.65 6.52
CA LEU A 151 6.26 1.20 5.17
C LEU A 151 4.83 1.53 4.74
N ASN A 152 4.54 2.80 4.52
CA ASN A 152 3.27 3.30 4.02
C ASN A 152 3.44 3.76 2.57
N ALA A 153 2.68 3.19 1.64
CA ALA A 153 2.60 3.66 0.26
C ALA A 153 1.14 4.02 -0.08
N GLY A 154 0.83 5.32 0.00
CA GLY A 154 -0.48 5.83 -0.40
C GLY A 154 -1.67 5.27 0.41
N GLY A 155 -1.45 4.91 1.68
CA GLY A 155 -2.47 4.35 2.58
C GLY A 155 -2.30 2.86 2.86
N ASP A 156 -1.60 2.14 1.98
CA ASP A 156 -1.30 0.73 2.17
C ASP A 156 -0.02 0.55 2.98
N LEU A 157 -0.12 -0.25 4.03
CA LEU A 157 0.84 -0.30 5.13
C LEU A 157 1.38 -1.73 5.26
N LEU A 158 2.69 -1.87 5.26
CA LEU A 158 3.38 -3.11 5.63
C LEU A 158 4.26 -2.86 6.86
N VAL A 159 4.04 -3.65 7.90
CA VAL A 159 4.81 -3.58 9.14
C VAL A 159 5.52 -4.89 9.43
N GLY A 160 6.67 -4.81 10.09
CA GLY A 160 7.43 -5.98 10.49
C GLY A 160 8.71 -5.62 11.23
N GLY A 161 9.61 -6.60 11.35
CA GLY A 161 10.84 -6.47 12.12
C GLY A 161 10.61 -6.49 13.64
N ILE A 162 11.68 -6.30 14.40
CA ILE A 162 11.68 -6.34 15.86
C ILE A 162 12.36 -5.08 16.36
N ASP A 163 11.67 -4.32 17.21
CA ASP A 163 12.24 -3.16 17.89
C ASP A 163 13.00 -3.63 19.12
N GLU A 164 14.33 -3.74 19.01
CA GLU A 164 15.22 -4.17 20.08
C GLU A 164 15.68 -3.02 21.00
N SER A 165 15.10 -1.82 20.86
CA SER A 165 15.41 -0.70 21.75
C SER A 165 14.83 -0.89 23.16
N PRO A 166 15.37 -0.22 24.18
CA PRO A 166 14.79 -0.23 25.52
C PRO A 166 13.32 0.26 25.51
N GLY A 167 12.40 -0.61 25.95
CA GLY A 167 10.95 -0.34 25.88
C GLY A 167 10.35 -0.53 24.48
N GLY A 168 11.05 -1.27 23.61
CA GLY A 168 10.57 -1.74 22.31
C GLY A 168 9.48 -2.80 22.43
N GLY A 169 9.10 -3.37 21.29
CA GLY A 169 8.03 -4.38 21.21
C GLY A 169 6.61 -3.83 21.29
N ARG A 170 6.40 -2.53 21.10
CA ARG A 170 5.05 -1.96 20.97
C ARG A 170 4.49 -2.18 19.57
N PRO A 171 3.20 -2.52 19.41
CA PRO A 171 2.61 -2.65 18.08
C PRO A 171 2.60 -1.30 17.33
N TRP A 172 2.52 -1.38 16.02
CA TRP A 172 2.18 -0.26 15.18
C TRP A 172 0.68 0.01 15.27
N ARG A 173 0.32 1.25 15.60
CA ARG A 173 -1.07 1.72 15.59
C ARG A 173 -1.34 2.31 14.20
N LEU A 174 -2.13 1.60 13.41
CA LEU A 174 -2.43 1.93 12.02
C LEU A 174 -3.84 2.52 11.95
N GLY A 175 -3.95 3.78 11.53
CA GLY A 175 -5.23 4.43 11.34
C GLY A 175 -5.89 3.99 10.03
N ILE A 176 -7.21 3.81 10.07
CA ILE A 176 -8.06 3.64 8.89
C ILE A 176 -8.83 4.95 8.70
N ASP A 177 -8.69 5.55 7.53
CA ASP A 177 -9.36 6.81 7.20
C ASP A 177 -10.88 6.63 7.10
N ASP A 178 -11.61 7.63 7.59
CA ASP A 178 -13.06 7.77 7.41
C ASP A 178 -13.35 8.09 5.94
N PRO A 179 -14.09 7.23 5.22
CA PRO A 179 -14.32 7.43 3.79
C PRO A 179 -15.25 8.62 3.49
N ASP A 180 -16.03 9.08 4.47
CA ASP A 180 -16.96 10.20 4.31
C ASP A 180 -16.36 11.53 4.79
N ILE A 181 -15.39 11.50 5.71
CA ILE A 181 -14.80 12.70 6.33
C ILE A 181 -13.28 12.72 6.13
N PRO A 182 -12.76 13.49 5.15
CA PRO A 182 -11.32 13.59 4.90
C PRO A 182 -10.53 14.03 6.14
N GLY A 183 -9.46 13.30 6.44
CA GLY A 183 -8.56 13.59 7.57
C GLY A 183 -9.05 13.08 8.93
N ARG A 184 -10.23 12.44 9.00
CA ARG A 184 -10.70 11.76 10.20
C ARG A 184 -10.31 10.28 10.15
N VAL A 185 -9.89 9.74 11.29
CA VAL A 185 -9.63 8.31 11.47
C VAL A 185 -10.91 7.63 11.96
N ALA A 186 -11.44 6.68 11.19
CA ALA A 186 -12.62 5.89 11.54
C ALA A 186 -12.29 4.70 12.46
N GLY A 187 -11.07 4.18 12.37
CA GLY A 187 -10.62 3.04 13.17
C GLY A 187 -9.12 2.99 13.36
N VAL A 188 -8.66 2.22 14.35
CA VAL A 188 -7.24 1.94 14.57
C VAL A 188 -7.03 0.45 14.75
N VAL A 189 -6.04 -0.08 14.04
CA VAL A 189 -5.59 -1.47 14.13
C VAL A 189 -4.20 -1.51 14.74
N GLU A 190 -3.92 -2.50 15.59
CA GLU A 190 -2.60 -2.70 16.17
C GLU A 190 -1.92 -3.94 15.55
N LEU A 191 -0.77 -3.75 14.89
CA LEU A 191 -0.02 -4.84 14.24
C LEU A 191 1.45 -4.83 14.68
N HIS A 192 1.99 -6.01 15.01
CA HIS A 192 3.45 -6.19 15.16
C HIS A 192 4.11 -6.53 13.82
N ALA A 193 3.46 -7.36 13.03
CA ALA A 193 3.86 -7.78 11.70
C ALA A 193 2.61 -7.99 10.84
N GLY A 194 2.76 -7.83 9.53
CA GLY A 194 1.67 -7.99 8.56
C GLY A 194 1.33 -6.70 7.84
N ALA A 195 0.24 -6.74 7.09
CA ALA A 195 -0.17 -5.70 6.18
C ALA A 195 -1.58 -5.21 6.47
N LEU A 196 -1.83 -3.95 6.11
CA LEU A 196 -3.14 -3.32 6.06
C LEU A 196 -3.24 -2.57 4.73
N ALA A 197 -4.20 -2.96 3.88
CA ALA A 197 -4.47 -2.27 2.62
C ALA A 197 -5.93 -1.85 2.55
N THR A 198 -6.20 -0.70 1.93
CA THR A 198 -7.54 -0.13 1.91
C THR A 198 -7.97 0.26 0.50
N SER A 199 -9.13 -0.24 0.10
CA SER A 199 -9.79 0.11 -1.16
C SER A 199 -11.07 0.89 -0.92
N GLY A 200 -11.29 1.94 -1.71
CA GLY A 200 -12.47 2.79 -1.62
C GLY A 200 -12.50 3.87 -2.69
N CYS A 201 -13.67 4.48 -2.90
CA CYS A 201 -13.86 5.52 -3.91
C CYS A 201 -13.44 6.93 -3.43
N SER A 202 -13.23 7.13 -2.14
CA SER A 202 -12.99 8.45 -1.53
C SER A 202 -11.56 8.99 -1.73
N ALA A 203 -10.55 8.11 -1.77
CA ALA A 203 -9.13 8.52 -1.78
C ALA A 203 -8.60 8.95 -3.17
N ARG A 204 -9.12 8.39 -4.27
CA ARG A 204 -8.67 8.67 -5.65
C ARG A 204 -9.82 8.83 -6.66
N GLY A 205 -11.06 9.00 -6.19
CA GLY A 205 -12.26 8.95 -7.03
C GLY A 205 -12.61 7.54 -7.50
N ALA A 206 -13.65 7.40 -8.34
CA ALA A 206 -14.13 6.14 -8.91
C ALA A 206 -13.17 5.54 -9.96
N HIS A 207 -11.98 5.11 -9.50
CA HIS A 207 -10.93 4.52 -10.33
C HIS A 207 -10.99 2.99 -10.36
N LEU A 208 -11.73 2.37 -9.43
CA LEU A 208 -11.98 0.94 -9.43
C LEU A 208 -13.04 0.59 -10.47
N VAL A 209 -12.85 -0.52 -11.16
CA VAL A 209 -13.78 -1.05 -12.16
C VAL A 209 -14.26 -2.41 -11.68
N ASP A 210 -15.57 -2.62 -11.68
CA ASP A 210 -16.17 -3.93 -11.45
C ASP A 210 -15.93 -4.81 -12.69
N PRO A 211 -15.14 -5.90 -12.59
CA PRO A 211 -14.82 -6.75 -13.73
C PRO A 211 -16.04 -7.47 -14.31
N ALA A 212 -17.08 -7.72 -13.51
CA ALA A 212 -18.29 -8.41 -13.97
C ALA A 212 -19.15 -7.53 -14.88
N THR A 213 -19.13 -6.21 -14.65
CA THR A 213 -19.93 -5.25 -15.42
C THR A 213 -19.12 -4.37 -16.37
N GLY A 214 -17.80 -4.32 -16.20
CA GLY A 214 -16.90 -3.40 -16.90
C GLY A 214 -17.12 -1.92 -16.54
N ARG A 215 -17.90 -1.63 -15.49
CA ARG A 215 -18.28 -0.27 -15.09
C ARG A 215 -17.45 0.21 -13.92
N ARG A 216 -17.21 1.51 -13.87
CA ARG A 216 -16.56 2.16 -12.72
C ARG A 216 -17.43 2.01 -11.47
N GLU A 217 -16.84 1.52 -10.39
CA GLU A 217 -17.48 1.39 -9.09
C GLU A 217 -17.71 2.77 -8.48
N ARG A 218 -18.89 2.96 -7.88
CA ARG A 218 -19.33 4.22 -7.25
C ARG A 218 -19.88 4.01 -5.85
N ARG A 219 -19.77 2.80 -5.30
CA ARG A 219 -20.16 2.48 -3.92
C ARG A 219 -19.42 3.41 -2.96
N ARG A 220 -20.18 3.88 -1.95
CA ARG A 220 -19.64 4.63 -0.82
C ARG A 220 -18.95 3.70 0.17
N GLY A 221 -18.08 4.26 1.00
CA GLY A 221 -17.36 3.53 2.02
C GLY A 221 -16.00 3.03 1.54
N SER A 222 -15.38 2.21 2.38
CA SER A 222 -14.09 1.57 2.15
C SER A 222 -14.07 0.16 2.70
N VAL A 223 -13.14 -0.64 2.17
CA VAL A 223 -12.80 -1.97 2.67
C VAL A 223 -11.33 -1.97 3.00
N SER A 224 -11.01 -2.22 4.27
CA SER A 224 -9.66 -2.41 4.76
C SER A 224 -9.42 -3.89 5.02
N VAL A 225 -8.32 -4.41 4.50
CA VAL A 225 -7.94 -5.82 4.61
C VAL A 225 -6.64 -5.92 5.38
N ILE A 226 -6.65 -6.80 6.39
CA ILE A 226 -5.45 -7.20 7.13
C ILE A 226 -5.07 -8.59 6.67
N ALA A 227 -3.80 -8.78 6.33
CA ALA A 227 -3.23 -10.06 5.95
C ALA A 227 -1.73 -10.15 6.33
N PRO A 228 -1.13 -11.35 6.36
CA PRO A 228 0.31 -11.49 6.60
C PRO A 228 1.19 -10.84 5.52
N ASP A 229 0.67 -10.73 4.29
CA ASP A 229 1.37 -10.19 3.12
C ASP A 229 0.61 -9.00 2.51
N ILE A 230 1.35 -7.99 2.02
CA ILE A 230 0.78 -6.76 1.47
C ILE A 230 0.24 -6.95 0.05
N VAL A 231 0.77 -7.89 -0.74
CA VAL A 231 0.22 -8.20 -2.07
C VAL A 231 -1.15 -8.83 -1.90
N GLU A 232 -1.29 -9.73 -0.92
CA GLU A 232 -2.58 -10.32 -0.55
C GLU A 232 -3.56 -9.25 -0.07
N ALA A 233 -3.15 -8.40 0.88
CA ALA A 233 -4.00 -7.35 1.41
C ALA A 233 -4.51 -6.41 0.30
N ASP A 234 -3.62 -5.91 -0.57
CA ASP A 234 -3.95 -4.96 -1.66
C ASP A 234 -4.90 -5.60 -2.69
N ALA A 235 -4.61 -6.82 -3.13
CA ALA A 235 -5.44 -7.54 -4.09
C ALA A 235 -6.85 -7.84 -3.54
N TRP A 236 -6.94 -8.32 -2.29
CA TRP A 236 -8.22 -8.63 -1.66
C TRP A 236 -8.99 -7.38 -1.25
N ALA A 237 -8.34 -6.28 -0.88
CA ALA A 237 -9.03 -5.02 -0.62
C ALA A 237 -9.77 -4.57 -1.87
N THR A 238 -9.11 -4.60 -3.03
CA THR A 238 -9.75 -4.32 -4.33
C THR A 238 -10.90 -5.28 -4.59
N ALA A 239 -10.64 -6.59 -4.49
CA ALA A 239 -11.62 -7.63 -4.81
C ALA A 239 -12.87 -7.58 -3.93
N LEU A 240 -12.72 -7.36 -2.61
CA LEU A 240 -13.83 -7.30 -1.66
C LEU A 240 -14.61 -6.00 -1.73
N PHE A 241 -14.02 -4.94 -2.30
CA PHE A 241 -14.70 -3.69 -2.54
C PHE A 241 -15.65 -3.79 -3.74
N VAL A 242 -15.15 -4.30 -4.87
CA VAL A 242 -15.93 -4.41 -6.14
C VAL A 242 -16.76 -5.70 -6.22
N GLY A 243 -16.30 -6.77 -5.57
CA GLY A 243 -16.86 -8.11 -5.68
C GLY A 243 -18.17 -8.32 -4.91
N PRO A 244 -18.76 -9.51 -5.07
CA PRO A 244 -20.01 -9.87 -4.41
C PRO A 244 -19.81 -10.06 -2.90
N ALA A 245 -20.88 -9.88 -2.12
CA ALA A 245 -20.84 -9.99 -0.65
C ALA A 245 -20.32 -11.35 -0.15
N GLY A 246 -20.59 -12.45 -0.86
CA GLY A 246 -20.15 -13.80 -0.47
C GLY A 246 -18.65 -14.06 -0.62
N LEU A 247 -17.90 -13.17 -1.28
CA LEU A 247 -16.47 -13.33 -1.49
C LEU A 247 -15.68 -13.29 -0.17
N GLU A 248 -16.14 -12.51 0.80
CA GLU A 248 -15.49 -12.32 2.10
C GLU A 248 -15.33 -13.63 2.88
N THR A 249 -16.32 -14.53 2.81
CA THR A 249 -16.27 -15.82 3.49
C THR A 249 -15.08 -16.67 3.03
N SER A 250 -14.73 -16.61 1.75
CA SER A 250 -13.58 -17.35 1.22
C SER A 250 -12.25 -16.77 1.72
N PHE A 251 -12.17 -15.45 1.88
CA PHE A 251 -10.99 -14.78 2.38
C PHE A 251 -10.74 -15.10 3.86
N LEU A 252 -11.79 -14.99 4.68
CA LEU A 252 -11.75 -15.22 6.13
C LEU A 252 -11.60 -16.69 6.53
N ALA A 253 -11.64 -17.63 5.59
CA ALA A 253 -11.40 -19.05 5.85
C ALA A 253 -9.95 -19.35 6.23
N THR A 254 -9.01 -18.42 5.98
CA THR A 254 -7.61 -18.55 6.38
C THR A 254 -7.34 -17.74 7.65
N PRO A 255 -6.61 -18.30 8.63
CA PRO A 255 -6.21 -17.59 9.84
C PRO A 255 -5.44 -16.30 9.57
N ASP A 256 -5.40 -15.41 10.57
CA ASP A 256 -4.65 -14.14 10.56
C ASP A 256 -5.08 -13.11 9.49
N ARG A 257 -6.22 -13.36 8.83
CA ARG A 257 -6.88 -12.42 7.93
C ARG A 257 -8.06 -11.74 8.61
N GLN A 258 -8.25 -10.46 8.33
CA GLN A 258 -9.40 -9.69 8.82
C GLN A 258 -9.88 -8.72 7.75
N VAL A 259 -11.17 -8.38 7.81
CA VAL A 259 -11.80 -7.40 6.94
C VAL A 259 -12.53 -6.39 7.82
N ILE A 260 -12.30 -5.10 7.55
CA ILE A 260 -12.94 -3.99 8.23
C ILE A 260 -13.62 -3.12 7.17
N ARG A 261 -14.86 -2.73 7.41
CA ARG A 261 -15.67 -1.92 6.48
C ARG A 261 -16.12 -0.65 7.18
N TYR A 262 -16.01 0.48 6.49
CA TYR A 262 -16.54 1.78 6.88
C TYR A 262 -17.38 2.37 5.76
#